data_AF-A0A9W8Q1R3-F1
#
_entry.id   AF-A0A9W8Q1R3-F1
#
_cell.length_a   1.000
_cell.length_b   1.000
_cell.length_c   1.000
_cell.angle_alpha   90.00
_cell.angle_beta   90.00
_cell.angle_gamma   90.00
#
_symmetry.space_group_name_H-M   'P 1'
#
loop_
_entity.id
_entity.type
_entity.pdbx_description
1 polymer ?
#
loop_
_entity_poly.entity_id
_entity_poly.type
_entity_poly.pdbx_seq_one_letter_code
_entity_poly.pdbx_strand_id
1 'polypeptide(L)'
;MADYIEEMIENCYRPDLDAKRYPGGRKNPDNLYRYRKWGYTVYRTYYGKESDGAWEMLLYSLEHQTKLALGGFGEEGVDDDGVPVDQGDVQQLRNLFTIEGLEDPLKLEGLDVQGVRDFWSAESRKMEQAVVQIPGKRRRLTTRPWETEAMADCIHDFVLLADEATLKDVANGLFVVKGVSLELLGEAGWTGGWMRIPTSYLLDLWFLLCDWPSRPENALSFSGSEEELHYWIWPGDDNRCIRTARYSEVRKFPHYNGQTYHEDLWR
;
A
#
# COMPACT_ATOMS: atom_id res chain seq x y z
N MET A 1 10.21 10.98 -11.64
CA MET A 1 9.05 10.71 -10.76
C MET A 1 7.71 11.15 -11.36
N ALA A 2 7.69 12.09 -12.31
CA ALA A 2 6.49 12.45 -13.08
C ALA A 2 5.82 11.23 -13.75
N ASP A 3 6.63 10.28 -14.23
CA ASP A 3 6.15 9.02 -14.82
C ASP A 3 5.26 8.21 -13.86
N TYR A 4 5.55 8.22 -12.56
CA TYR A 4 4.71 7.53 -11.56
C TYR A 4 3.35 8.22 -11.39
N ILE A 5 3.30 9.56 -11.44
CA ILE A 5 2.02 10.28 -11.38
C ILE A 5 1.17 9.94 -12.61
N GLU A 6 1.79 9.85 -13.79
CA GLU A 6 1.12 9.42 -15.01
C GLU A 6 0.61 7.97 -14.91
N GLU A 7 1.45 7.05 -14.45
CA GLU A 7 1.06 5.65 -14.26
C GLU A 7 -0.08 5.50 -13.23
N MET A 8 0.01 6.20 -12.10
CA MET A 8 -1.01 6.19 -11.06
C MET A 8 -2.35 6.71 -11.55
N ILE A 9 -2.36 7.85 -12.27
CA ILE A 9 -3.61 8.44 -12.75
C ILE A 9 -4.23 7.58 -13.85
N GLU A 10 -3.42 6.91 -14.67
CA GLU A 10 -3.89 5.91 -15.64
C GLU A 10 -4.50 4.69 -14.94
N ASN A 11 -3.86 4.17 -13.89
CA ASN A 11 -4.40 3.09 -13.08
C ASN A 11 -5.75 3.47 -12.43
N CYS A 12 -5.94 4.74 -12.08
CA CYS A 12 -7.19 5.26 -11.54
C CYS A 12 -8.28 5.49 -12.61
N TYR A 13 -7.93 5.65 -13.88
CA TYR A 13 -8.88 5.99 -14.93
C TYR A 13 -9.33 4.73 -15.69
N ARG A 14 -10.59 4.33 -15.56
CA ARG A 14 -11.13 3.11 -16.19
C ARG A 14 -11.47 3.35 -17.68
N PRO A 15 -10.78 2.69 -18.63
CA PRO A 15 -11.25 2.66 -20.01
C PRO A 15 -12.27 1.53 -20.15
N ASP A 16 -13.50 1.70 -19.66
CA ASP A 16 -14.57 0.79 -20.06
C ASP A 16 -14.75 0.90 -21.59
N LEU A 17 -14.50 -0.21 -22.29
CA LEU A 17 -14.52 -0.32 -23.75
C LEU A 17 -15.90 0.00 -24.36
N ASP A 18 -16.98 -0.09 -23.57
CA ASP A 18 -18.37 0.02 -24.04
C ASP A 18 -19.09 1.31 -23.60
N ALA A 19 -18.51 2.10 -22.70
CA ALA A 19 -19.14 3.33 -22.22
C ALA A 19 -18.85 4.50 -23.18
N LYS A 20 -19.84 5.37 -23.43
CA LYS A 20 -19.66 6.61 -24.23
C LYS A 20 -18.52 7.44 -23.66
N ARG A 21 -17.46 7.65 -24.44
CA ARG A 21 -16.33 8.51 -24.08
C ARG A 21 -16.58 9.89 -24.67
N TYR A 22 -16.68 10.91 -23.81
CA TYR A 22 -16.78 12.28 -24.29
C TYR A 22 -15.40 12.74 -24.80
N PRO A 23 -15.34 13.53 -25.90
CA PRO A 23 -14.09 14.09 -26.44
C PRO A 23 -13.29 14.82 -25.35
N GLY A 24 -11.95 14.77 -25.39
CA GLY A 24 -11.09 15.36 -24.35
C GLY A 24 -10.55 14.38 -23.32
N GLY A 25 -10.91 13.09 -23.42
CA GLY A 25 -10.27 12.02 -22.66
C GLY A 25 -10.43 12.17 -21.14
N ARG A 26 -9.40 11.79 -20.38
CA ARG A 26 -9.43 11.80 -18.90
C ARG A 26 -9.61 13.20 -18.30
N LYS A 27 -9.20 14.25 -19.03
CA LYS A 27 -9.32 15.65 -18.62
C LYS A 27 -10.72 16.26 -18.84
N ASN A 28 -11.64 15.53 -19.48
CA ASN A 28 -13.01 16.02 -19.64
C ASN A 28 -13.79 15.80 -18.33
N PRO A 29 -14.41 16.85 -17.74
CA PRO A 29 -15.22 16.73 -16.51
C PRO A 29 -16.38 15.74 -16.65
N ASP A 30 -16.95 15.57 -17.85
CA ASP A 30 -18.01 14.60 -18.12
C ASP A 30 -17.52 13.15 -18.04
N ASN A 31 -16.21 12.91 -18.03
CA ASN A 31 -15.61 11.58 -17.86
C ASN A 31 -15.18 11.31 -16.41
N LEU A 32 -15.46 12.20 -15.44
CA LEU A 32 -15.03 12.04 -14.04
C LEU A 32 -15.58 10.78 -13.37
N TYR A 33 -16.77 10.32 -13.77
CA TYR A 33 -17.38 9.09 -13.28
C TYR A 33 -16.56 7.82 -13.59
N ARG A 34 -15.53 7.93 -14.44
CA ARG A 34 -14.64 6.81 -14.81
C ARG A 34 -13.45 6.65 -13.89
N TYR A 35 -13.23 7.60 -12.98
CA TYR A 35 -12.17 7.49 -12.00
C TYR A 35 -12.61 6.58 -10.85
N ARG A 36 -11.70 5.69 -10.43
CA ARG A 36 -11.82 4.91 -9.20
C ARG A 36 -10.90 5.46 -8.12
N LYS A 37 -11.22 5.14 -6.86
CA LYS A 37 -10.35 5.44 -5.71
C LYS A 37 -9.06 4.63 -5.79
N TRP A 38 -8.00 5.11 -5.15
CA TRP A 38 -6.73 4.40 -4.98
C TRP A 38 -6.26 4.50 -3.54
N GLY A 39 -5.32 3.64 -3.16
CA GLY A 39 -4.72 3.63 -1.82
C GLY A 39 -4.69 2.23 -1.24
N TYR A 40 -4.69 2.14 0.09
CA TYR A 40 -4.35 0.90 0.81
C TYR A 40 -5.52 0.37 1.64
N THR A 41 -5.62 -0.96 1.66
CA THR A 41 -6.48 -1.68 2.60
C THR A 41 -5.68 -2.00 3.86
N VAL A 42 -6.22 -1.67 5.02
CA VAL A 42 -5.62 -1.91 6.33
C VAL A 42 -6.46 -2.97 7.06
N TYR A 43 -5.85 -4.10 7.36
CA TYR A 43 -6.46 -5.19 8.11
C TYR A 43 -6.21 -4.97 9.60
N ARG A 44 -7.26 -4.81 10.38
CA ARG A 44 -7.17 -4.79 11.84
C ARG A 44 -7.25 -6.22 12.37
N THR A 45 -6.23 -6.69 13.06
CA THR A 45 -6.23 -8.05 13.64
C THR A 45 -6.22 -8.07 15.16
N TYR A 46 -6.06 -6.91 15.79
CA TYR A 46 -6.11 -6.77 17.25
C TYR A 46 -7.29 -5.89 17.70
N TYR A 47 -8.05 -6.41 18.66
CA TYR A 47 -9.25 -5.80 19.22
C TYR A 47 -9.15 -5.74 20.75
N GLY A 48 -8.54 -4.67 21.25
CA GLY A 48 -8.52 -4.33 22.67
C GLY A 48 -9.23 -3.01 22.95
N LYS A 49 -9.74 -2.82 24.18
CA LYS A 49 -10.41 -1.57 24.61
C LYS A 49 -9.55 -0.32 24.43
N GLU A 50 -8.23 -0.46 24.51
CA GLU A 50 -7.26 0.63 24.32
C GLU A 50 -6.84 0.79 22.85
N SER A 51 -7.21 -0.15 21.99
CA SER A 51 -6.78 -0.18 20.58
C SER A 51 -7.69 0.61 19.64
N ASP A 52 -8.94 0.88 20.01
CA ASP A 52 -9.90 1.62 19.16
C ASP A 52 -9.38 3.03 18.83
N GLY A 53 -8.90 3.76 19.85
CA GLY A 53 -8.32 5.08 19.63
C GLY A 53 -7.04 5.04 18.79
N ALA A 54 -6.19 4.03 19.01
CA ALA A 54 -4.98 3.84 18.20
C ALA A 54 -5.30 3.51 16.75
N TRP A 55 -6.35 2.73 16.51
CA TRP A 55 -6.83 2.40 15.19
C TRP A 55 -7.33 3.63 14.43
N GLU A 56 -8.19 4.45 15.05
CA GLU A 56 -8.67 5.70 14.44
C GLU A 56 -7.52 6.66 14.13
N MET A 57 -6.56 6.79 15.07
CA MET A 57 -5.35 7.60 14.85
C MET A 57 -4.49 7.07 13.72
N LEU A 58 -4.35 5.76 13.57
CA LEU A 58 -3.59 5.13 12.49
C LEU A 58 -4.23 5.45 11.14
N LEU A 59 -5.53 5.17 10.97
CA LEU A 59 -6.24 5.44 9.72
C LEU A 59 -6.16 6.92 9.33
N TYR A 60 -6.41 7.81 10.30
CA TYR A 60 -6.29 9.26 10.09
C TYR A 60 -4.87 9.65 9.65
N SER A 61 -3.84 9.10 10.30
CA SER A 61 -2.45 9.45 10.00
C SER A 61 -2.03 8.97 8.62
N LEU A 62 -2.36 7.72 8.26
CA LEU A 62 -2.12 7.16 6.92
C LEU A 62 -2.79 8.03 5.85
N GLU A 63 -4.06 8.40 6.06
CA GLU A 63 -4.81 9.20 5.09
C GLU A 63 -4.24 10.62 4.96
N HIS A 64 -4.06 11.29 6.10
CA HIS A 64 -3.65 12.69 6.16
C HIS A 64 -2.23 12.90 5.65
N GLN A 65 -1.28 12.08 6.10
CA GLN A 65 0.12 12.25 5.72
C GLN A 65 0.36 11.95 4.24
N THR A 66 -0.30 10.95 3.67
CA THR A 66 -0.20 10.67 2.23
C THR A 66 -0.78 11.83 1.39
N LYS A 67 -1.93 12.38 1.80
CA LYS A 67 -2.51 13.56 1.13
C LYS A 67 -1.64 14.80 1.25
N LEU A 68 -0.90 14.96 2.35
CA LEU A 68 0.10 16.03 2.51
C LEU A 68 1.31 15.79 1.61
N ALA A 69 1.85 14.57 1.58
CA ALA A 69 2.98 14.22 0.72
C ALA A 69 2.68 14.48 -0.77
N LEU A 70 1.48 14.09 -1.24
CA LEU A 70 1.01 14.43 -2.59
C LEU A 70 0.91 15.94 -2.82
N GLY A 71 0.51 16.71 -1.80
CA GLY A 71 0.36 18.15 -1.91
C GLY A 71 1.67 18.92 -2.08
N GLY A 72 2.78 18.37 -1.58
CA GLY A 72 4.12 18.91 -1.83
C GLY A 72 4.75 18.43 -3.14
N PHE A 73 4.14 17.45 -3.81
CA PHE A 73 4.72 16.83 -5.00
C PHE A 73 4.60 17.75 -6.22
N GLY A 74 5.75 18.18 -6.72
CA GLY A 74 5.83 19.06 -7.88
C GLY A 74 5.18 20.42 -7.66
N GLU A 75 5.24 20.99 -6.46
CA GLU A 75 4.68 22.32 -6.13
C GLU A 75 5.15 23.42 -7.10
N GLU A 76 6.34 23.27 -7.69
CA GLU A 76 6.90 24.16 -8.72
C GLU A 76 6.49 23.79 -10.17
N GLY A 77 5.61 22.80 -10.34
CA GLY A 77 5.16 22.26 -11.64
C GLY A 77 6.13 21.28 -12.30
N VAL A 78 7.22 20.91 -11.63
CA VAL A 78 8.22 19.93 -12.07
C VAL A 78 8.56 18.98 -10.93
N ASP A 79 8.98 17.75 -11.25
CA ASP A 79 9.56 16.85 -10.26
C ASP A 79 11.03 17.18 -9.97
N ASP A 80 11.66 16.41 -9.07
CA ASP A 80 13.06 16.60 -8.66
C ASP A 80 14.07 16.55 -9.83
N ASP A 81 13.71 15.89 -10.94
CA ASP A 81 14.52 15.79 -12.15
C ASP A 81 14.23 16.94 -13.15
N GLY A 82 13.35 17.87 -12.79
CA GLY A 82 12.92 18.98 -13.64
C GLY A 82 11.89 18.58 -14.71
N VAL A 83 11.30 17.38 -14.61
CA VAL A 83 10.29 16.89 -15.55
C VAL A 83 8.93 17.50 -15.18
N PRO A 84 8.20 18.12 -16.14
CA PRO A 84 6.89 18.70 -15.86
C PRO A 84 5.92 17.69 -15.24
N VAL A 85 5.29 18.08 -14.14
CA VAL A 85 4.25 17.30 -13.46
C VAL A 85 2.90 18.00 -13.64
N ASP A 86 1.89 17.26 -14.11
CA ASP A 86 0.54 17.79 -14.24
C ASP A 86 -0.11 17.96 -12.85
N GLN A 87 -0.17 19.21 -12.39
CA GLN A 87 -0.78 19.56 -11.10
C GLN A 87 -2.26 19.20 -11.01
N GLY A 88 -2.97 19.13 -12.15
CA GLY A 88 -4.34 18.65 -12.19
C GLY A 88 -4.41 17.15 -11.84
N ASP A 89 -3.43 16.37 -12.29
CA ASP A 89 -3.35 14.94 -11.98
C ASP A 89 -2.96 14.68 -10.53
N VAL A 90 -2.00 15.44 -9.99
CA VAL A 90 -1.63 15.39 -8.58
C VAL A 90 -2.84 15.69 -7.69
N GLN A 91 -3.58 16.77 -8.00
CA GLN A 91 -4.79 17.12 -7.25
C GLN A 91 -5.89 16.07 -7.40
N GLN A 92 -6.04 15.47 -8.58
CA GLN A 92 -7.01 14.40 -8.81
C GLN A 92 -6.63 13.14 -8.02
N LEU A 93 -5.36 12.71 -8.04
CA LEU A 93 -4.87 11.61 -7.22
C LEU A 93 -5.13 11.87 -5.74
N ARG A 94 -4.83 13.06 -5.24
CA ARG A 94 -5.12 13.43 -3.85
C ARG A 94 -6.60 13.28 -3.47
N ASN A 95 -7.52 13.61 -4.39
CA ASN A 95 -8.97 13.48 -4.19
C ASN A 95 -9.46 12.02 -4.26
N LEU A 96 -8.75 11.18 -5.02
CA LEU A 96 -9.05 9.77 -5.20
C LEU A 96 -8.41 8.88 -4.13
N PHE A 97 -7.46 9.40 -3.36
CA PHE A 97 -6.80 8.64 -2.31
C PHE A 97 -7.77 8.27 -1.17
N THR A 98 -7.77 7.01 -0.79
CA THR A 98 -8.55 6.44 0.29
C THR A 98 -7.73 5.40 1.07
N ILE A 99 -7.96 5.33 2.38
CA ILE A 99 -7.52 4.23 3.22
C ILE A 99 -8.76 3.43 3.59
N GLU A 100 -8.74 2.13 3.33
CA GLU A 100 -9.86 1.24 3.63
C GLU A 100 -9.52 0.42 4.88
N GLY A 101 -10.16 0.76 6.01
CA GLY A 101 -10.01 0.00 7.25
C GLY A 101 -10.96 -1.19 7.30
N LEU A 102 -10.43 -2.41 7.32
CA LEU A 102 -11.22 -3.64 7.45
C LEU A 102 -11.24 -4.10 8.91
N GLU A 103 -12.43 -4.02 9.52
CA GLU A 103 -12.64 -4.26 10.95
C GLU A 103 -13.73 -5.33 11.18
N ASP A 104 -13.41 -6.59 10.89
CA ASP A 104 -14.31 -7.73 11.17
C ASP A 104 -13.65 -8.68 12.19
N PRO A 105 -13.90 -8.51 13.50
CA PRO A 105 -13.31 -9.35 14.53
C PRO A 105 -13.55 -10.85 14.32
N LEU A 106 -14.72 -11.21 13.77
CA LEU A 106 -15.06 -12.62 13.55
C LEU A 106 -14.19 -13.29 12.48
N LYS A 107 -13.55 -12.50 11.62
CA LYS A 107 -12.70 -12.98 10.53
C LYS A 107 -11.22 -12.69 10.75
N LEU A 108 -10.90 -11.60 11.42
CA LEU A 108 -9.55 -11.04 11.46
C LEU A 108 -8.87 -11.10 12.83
N GLU A 109 -9.63 -11.29 13.91
CA GLU A 109 -9.06 -11.28 15.26
C GLU A 109 -7.99 -12.37 15.43
N GLY A 110 -6.80 -11.95 15.86
CA GLY A 110 -5.67 -12.83 16.13
C GLY A 110 -4.97 -13.39 14.90
N LEU A 111 -5.30 -12.94 13.68
CA LEU A 111 -4.55 -13.33 12.49
C LEU A 111 -3.14 -12.71 12.52
N ASP A 112 -2.15 -13.57 12.33
CA ASP A 112 -0.78 -13.19 12.00
C ASP A 112 -0.64 -12.93 10.50
N VAL A 113 0.58 -12.62 10.05
CA VAL A 113 0.86 -12.35 8.63
C VAL A 113 0.44 -13.52 7.73
N GLN A 114 0.66 -14.76 8.16
CA GLN A 114 0.27 -15.94 7.39
C GLN A 114 -1.26 -16.08 7.34
N GLY A 115 -1.93 -15.87 8.46
CA GLY A 115 -3.38 -15.88 8.57
C GLY A 115 -4.05 -14.85 7.65
N VAL A 116 -3.48 -13.65 7.53
CA VAL A 116 -3.96 -12.63 6.58
C VAL A 116 -3.81 -13.09 5.13
N ARG A 117 -2.68 -13.71 4.77
CA ARG A 117 -2.46 -14.27 3.42
C ARG A 117 -3.44 -15.39 3.10
N ASP A 118 -3.66 -16.29 4.06
CA ASP A 118 -4.59 -17.41 3.92
C ASP A 118 -6.04 -16.92 3.80
N PHE A 119 -6.41 -15.93 4.61
CA PHE A 119 -7.70 -15.25 4.56
C PHE A 119 -7.94 -14.62 3.19
N TRP A 120 -6.98 -13.83 2.70
CA TRP A 120 -7.07 -13.20 1.38
C TRP A 120 -7.19 -14.23 0.27
N SER A 121 -6.33 -15.25 0.26
CA SER A 121 -6.35 -16.34 -0.72
C SER A 121 -7.71 -17.03 -0.78
N ALA A 122 -8.36 -17.22 0.37
CA ALA A 122 -9.70 -17.79 0.45
C ALA A 122 -10.78 -16.83 -0.11
N GLU A 123 -10.71 -15.54 0.20
CA GLU A 123 -11.64 -14.53 -0.33
C GLU A 123 -11.48 -14.35 -1.84
N SER A 124 -10.25 -14.22 -2.35
CA SER A 124 -9.97 -14.11 -3.79
C SER A 124 -10.54 -15.32 -4.55
N ARG A 125 -10.36 -16.53 -4.01
CA ARG A 125 -10.90 -17.75 -4.61
C ARG A 125 -12.42 -17.77 -4.64
N LYS A 126 -13.11 -17.26 -3.61
CA LYS A 126 -14.58 -17.11 -3.61
C LYS A 126 -15.04 -16.14 -4.69
N MET A 127 -14.33 -15.01 -4.85
CA MET A 127 -14.63 -14.02 -5.89
C MET A 127 -14.48 -14.62 -7.29
N GLU A 128 -13.39 -15.33 -7.56
CA GLU A 128 -13.18 -16.02 -8.84
C GLU A 128 -14.30 -17.02 -9.16
N GLN A 129 -14.70 -17.83 -8.18
CA GLN A 129 -15.78 -18.81 -8.35
C GLN A 129 -17.13 -18.14 -8.62
N ALA A 130 -17.42 -17.00 -8.00
CA ALA A 130 -18.64 -16.24 -8.24
C ALA A 130 -18.69 -15.66 -9.66
N VAL A 131 -17.56 -15.17 -10.18
CA VAL A 131 -17.45 -14.61 -11.55
C VAL A 131 -17.72 -15.69 -12.61
N VAL A 132 -17.23 -16.91 -12.42
CA VAL A 132 -17.43 -18.02 -13.38
C VAL A 132 -18.90 -18.44 -13.49
N GLN A 133 -19.73 -18.20 -12.48
CA GLN A 133 -21.12 -18.66 -12.45
C GLN A 133 -22.14 -17.73 -13.14
N ILE A 134 -21.77 -16.54 -13.61
CA ILE A 134 -22.72 -15.59 -14.25
C ILE A 134 -23.01 -16.01 -15.71
N PRO A 135 -24.20 -16.57 -16.04
CA PRO A 135 -24.48 -17.06 -17.39
C PRO A 135 -24.80 -15.91 -18.34
N GLY A 136 -24.24 -15.94 -19.56
CA GLY A 136 -24.60 -15.01 -20.64
C GLY A 136 -23.68 -13.80 -20.84
N LYS A 137 -22.68 -13.57 -19.98
CA LYS A 137 -21.61 -12.58 -20.21
C LYS A 137 -20.27 -13.29 -20.39
N ARG A 138 -19.88 -13.60 -21.64
CA ARG A 138 -18.50 -13.97 -21.99
C ARG A 138 -17.57 -12.76 -21.85
N ARG A 139 -17.39 -12.25 -20.65
CA ARG A 139 -16.40 -11.20 -20.37
C ARG A 139 -15.67 -11.58 -19.10
N ARG A 140 -14.35 -11.58 -19.16
CA ARG A 140 -13.52 -11.43 -17.95
C ARG A 140 -13.96 -10.11 -17.31
N LEU A 141 -14.93 -10.17 -16.41
CA LEU A 141 -15.09 -9.17 -15.38
C LEU A 141 -13.81 -9.32 -14.56
N THR A 142 -12.82 -8.48 -14.86
CA THR A 142 -11.62 -8.41 -14.03
C THR A 142 -12.08 -8.24 -12.59
N THR A 143 -11.56 -9.07 -11.69
CA THR A 143 -11.68 -9.10 -10.23
C THR A 143 -11.17 -7.82 -9.55
N ARG A 144 -11.22 -6.68 -10.25
CA ARG A 144 -10.71 -5.40 -9.76
C ARG A 144 -11.76 -4.74 -8.85
N PRO A 145 -11.33 -4.01 -7.81
CA PRO A 145 -12.16 -3.58 -6.70
C PRO A 145 -13.34 -2.75 -7.19
N TRP A 146 -14.37 -2.71 -6.35
CA TRP A 146 -15.53 -1.86 -6.58
C TRP A 146 -15.06 -0.40 -6.67
N GLU A 147 -15.82 0.48 -7.33
CA GLU A 147 -15.43 1.88 -7.57
C GLU A 147 -15.07 2.67 -6.28
N THR A 148 -15.41 2.12 -5.11
CA THR A 148 -15.24 2.68 -3.76
C THR A 148 -14.04 2.15 -2.97
N GLU A 149 -13.40 1.06 -3.41
CA GLU A 149 -12.40 0.33 -2.62
C GLU A 149 -10.97 0.83 -2.90
N ALA A 150 -10.08 0.58 -1.95
CA ALA A 150 -8.63 0.76 -2.14
C ALA A 150 -8.11 -0.19 -3.23
N MET A 151 -6.90 0.09 -3.76
CA MET A 151 -6.40 -0.61 -4.96
C MET A 151 -5.08 -1.36 -4.77
N ALA A 152 -4.38 -1.17 -3.65
CA ALA A 152 -3.07 -1.78 -3.44
C ALA A 152 -3.11 -3.32 -3.50
N ASP A 153 -4.17 -3.93 -2.96
CA ASP A 153 -4.41 -5.38 -2.95
C ASP A 153 -4.66 -5.94 -4.35
N CYS A 154 -5.27 -5.17 -5.25
CA CYS A 154 -5.63 -5.64 -6.58
C CYS A 154 -4.59 -5.33 -7.67
N ILE A 155 -3.75 -4.30 -7.47
CA ILE A 155 -2.71 -3.89 -8.43
C ILE A 155 -1.38 -4.52 -8.04
N HIS A 156 -1.08 -4.60 -6.73
CA HIS A 156 0.23 -4.96 -6.22
C HIS A 156 0.18 -6.16 -5.26
N ASP A 157 -0.97 -6.82 -5.09
CA ASP A 157 -1.15 -7.93 -4.14
C ASP A 157 -0.60 -7.57 -2.75
N PHE A 158 -0.89 -6.34 -2.30
CA PHE A 158 -0.29 -5.75 -1.12
C PHE A 158 -1.33 -5.15 -0.17
N VAL A 159 -1.20 -5.42 1.13
CA VAL A 159 -2.07 -4.91 2.19
C VAL A 159 -1.25 -4.32 3.33
N LEU A 160 -1.91 -3.52 4.15
CA LEU A 160 -1.38 -3.04 5.42
C LEU A 160 -2.02 -3.84 6.56
N LEU A 161 -1.25 -4.09 7.60
CA LEU A 161 -1.64 -4.87 8.77
C LEU A 161 -1.44 -4.04 10.04
N ALA A 162 -2.52 -3.93 10.82
CA ALA A 162 -2.56 -3.34 12.14
C ALA A 162 -2.80 -4.42 13.19
N ASP A 163 -1.69 -5.04 13.60
CA ASP A 163 -1.64 -6.02 14.69
C ASP A 163 -1.49 -5.34 16.06
N GLU A 164 -1.37 -6.15 17.11
CA GLU A 164 -1.23 -5.65 18.48
C GLU A 164 -0.02 -4.73 18.65
N ALA A 165 1.11 -5.11 18.04
CA ALA A 165 2.35 -4.34 18.07
C ALA A 165 2.17 -2.95 17.44
N THR A 166 1.61 -2.93 16.23
CA THR A 166 1.34 -1.72 15.47
C THR A 166 0.42 -0.77 16.22
N LEU A 167 -0.67 -1.27 16.79
CA LEU A 167 -1.62 -0.43 17.52
C LEU A 167 -1.04 0.08 18.84
N LYS A 168 -0.20 -0.72 19.52
CA LYS A 168 0.55 -0.25 20.69
C LYS A 168 1.57 0.81 20.33
N ASP A 169 2.27 0.68 19.21
CA ASP A 169 3.21 1.69 18.73
C ASP A 169 2.50 3.02 18.49
N VAL A 170 1.36 2.99 17.78
CA VAL A 170 0.56 4.20 17.50
C VAL A 170 0.02 4.82 18.79
N ALA A 171 -0.45 4.01 19.74
CA ALA A 171 -0.88 4.49 21.06
C ALA A 171 0.25 5.20 21.83
N ASN A 172 1.50 4.78 21.62
CA ASN A 172 2.69 5.40 22.21
C ASN A 172 3.28 6.53 21.36
N GLY A 173 2.61 6.94 20.28
CA GLY A 173 3.02 8.04 19.39
C GLY A 173 4.04 7.64 18.32
N LEU A 174 4.30 6.34 18.14
CA LEU A 174 5.11 5.81 17.03
C LEU A 174 4.18 5.42 15.87
N PHE A 175 4.07 6.30 14.88
CA PHE A 175 3.16 6.10 13.74
C PHE A 175 3.79 5.23 12.65
N VAL A 176 3.64 3.92 12.82
CA VAL A 176 4.09 2.89 11.87
C VAL A 176 2.95 1.93 11.55
N VAL A 177 3.05 1.23 10.42
CA VAL A 177 2.14 0.16 10.00
C VAL A 177 2.94 -0.97 9.37
N LYS A 178 2.47 -2.21 9.45
CA LYS A 178 3.14 -3.34 8.79
C LYS A 178 2.61 -3.47 7.37
N GLY A 179 3.47 -3.35 6.37
CA GLY A 179 3.14 -3.74 5.00
C GLY A 179 3.28 -5.24 4.82
N VAL A 180 2.38 -5.88 4.07
CA VAL A 180 2.36 -7.32 3.82
C VAL A 180 2.03 -7.59 2.34
N SER A 181 2.91 -8.34 1.68
CA SER A 181 2.67 -8.97 0.38
C SER A 181 1.80 -10.21 0.55
N LEU A 182 0.77 -10.32 -0.30
CA LEU A 182 -0.20 -11.41 -0.32
C LEU A 182 0.32 -12.62 -1.11
N GLU A 183 1.21 -12.41 -2.09
CA GLU A 183 1.86 -13.51 -2.80
C GLU A 183 2.97 -14.15 -1.94
N LEU A 184 2.94 -15.48 -1.89
CA LEU A 184 3.94 -16.34 -1.24
C LEU A 184 4.75 -17.03 -2.33
N LEU A 185 6.05 -16.73 -2.43
CA LEU A 185 6.94 -17.52 -3.28
C LEU A 185 7.13 -18.92 -2.67
N GLY A 186 6.51 -19.90 -3.32
CA GLY A 186 6.63 -21.32 -2.98
C GLY A 186 8.07 -21.84 -3.01
N GLU A 187 8.27 -22.89 -2.20
CA GLU A 187 9.41 -23.83 -2.16
C GLU A 187 10.76 -23.34 -1.60
N ALA A 188 11.06 -22.04 -1.52
CA ALA A 188 12.38 -21.58 -1.03
C ALA A 188 12.45 -21.25 0.47
N GLY A 189 11.35 -21.39 1.23
CA GLY A 189 11.33 -21.06 2.66
C GLY A 189 11.54 -19.58 2.99
N TRP A 190 11.50 -18.70 1.97
CA TRP A 190 11.55 -17.26 2.14
C TRP A 190 10.16 -16.75 2.45
N THR A 191 9.97 -16.22 3.66
CA THR A 191 8.69 -15.65 4.11
C THR A 191 8.53 -14.18 3.72
N GLY A 192 9.54 -13.59 3.08
CA GLY A 192 9.67 -12.17 2.79
C GLY A 192 8.47 -11.54 2.07
N GLY A 193 8.40 -10.21 2.15
CA GLY A 193 7.25 -9.41 1.74
C GLY A 193 6.52 -8.83 2.93
N TRP A 194 7.25 -8.41 3.98
CA TRP A 194 6.68 -7.61 5.05
C TRP A 194 7.70 -6.63 5.62
N MET A 195 7.26 -5.45 6.03
CA MET A 195 8.11 -4.44 6.64
C MET A 195 7.29 -3.45 7.48
N ARG A 196 7.84 -2.89 8.55
CA ARG A 196 7.20 -1.76 9.25
C ARG A 196 7.50 -0.47 8.51
N ILE A 197 6.47 0.29 8.21
CA ILE A 197 6.49 1.46 7.33
C ILE A 197 5.94 2.63 8.13
N PRO A 198 6.68 3.74 8.27
CA PRO A 198 6.12 4.96 8.82
C PRO A 198 4.93 5.43 8.00
N THR A 199 3.89 5.92 8.67
CA THR A 199 2.65 6.37 8.01
C THR A 199 2.90 7.47 6.96
N SER A 200 4.03 8.17 7.05
CA SER A 200 4.43 9.26 6.15
C SER A 200 5.00 8.80 4.82
N TYR A 201 5.41 7.53 4.69
CA TYR A 201 6.06 6.98 3.50
C TYR A 201 5.13 6.14 2.62
N LEU A 202 3.81 6.21 2.81
CA LEU A 202 2.88 5.46 1.97
C LEU A 202 2.91 5.87 0.49
N LEU A 203 3.17 7.15 0.19
CA LEU A 203 3.30 7.58 -1.20
C LEU A 203 4.55 6.96 -1.85
N ASP A 204 5.67 6.97 -1.14
CA ASP A 204 6.93 6.35 -1.59
C ASP A 204 6.79 4.84 -1.74
N LEU A 205 6.02 4.20 -0.84
CA LEU A 205 5.68 2.79 -0.96
C LEU A 205 4.94 2.52 -2.26
N TRP A 206 4.00 3.38 -2.64
CA TRP A 206 3.25 3.21 -3.88
C TRP A 206 4.19 3.25 -5.09
N PHE A 207 5.07 4.24 -5.15
CA PHE A 207 6.08 4.36 -6.21
C PHE A 207 6.98 3.12 -6.27
N LEU A 208 7.42 2.63 -5.11
CA LEU A 208 8.21 1.41 -5.02
C LEU A 208 7.43 0.20 -5.58
N LEU A 209 6.14 0.06 -5.28
CA LEU A 209 5.34 -1.05 -5.79
C LEU A 209 5.11 -0.95 -7.32
N CYS A 210 5.04 0.26 -7.88
CA CYS A 210 5.03 0.49 -9.33
C CYS A 210 6.32 0.00 -10.02
N ASP A 211 7.48 0.12 -9.36
CA ASP A 211 8.75 -0.40 -9.88
C ASP A 211 8.85 -1.93 -9.89
N TRP A 212 8.06 -2.62 -9.05
CA TRP A 212 8.08 -4.08 -8.87
C TRP A 212 6.77 -4.77 -9.25
N PRO A 213 6.19 -4.53 -10.44
CA PRO A 213 4.83 -4.94 -10.77
C PRO A 213 4.64 -6.45 -10.93
N SER A 214 5.73 -7.20 -11.11
CA SER A 214 5.71 -8.66 -11.29
C SER A 214 6.17 -9.44 -10.06
N ARG A 215 6.70 -8.73 -9.05
CA ARG A 215 7.27 -9.32 -7.84
C ARG A 215 7.20 -8.35 -6.64
N PRO A 216 6.00 -7.93 -6.23
CA PRO A 216 5.81 -6.96 -5.15
C PRO A 216 6.38 -7.45 -3.81
N GLU A 217 6.51 -8.76 -3.61
CA GLU A 217 7.13 -9.36 -2.43
C GLU A 217 8.61 -8.98 -2.26
N ASN A 218 9.30 -8.67 -3.37
CA ASN A 218 10.69 -8.21 -3.31
C ASN A 218 10.82 -6.72 -2.97
N ALA A 219 9.75 -5.93 -3.18
CA ALA A 219 9.71 -4.51 -2.86
C ALA A 219 9.89 -4.26 -1.36
N LEU A 220 9.34 -5.13 -0.50
CA LEU A 220 9.47 -5.03 0.96
C LEU A 220 9.92 -6.36 1.57
N SER A 221 11.04 -6.86 1.08
CA SER A 221 11.62 -8.10 1.60
C SER A 221 12.35 -7.80 2.92
N PHE A 222 12.06 -8.59 3.96
CA PHE A 222 12.81 -8.62 5.21
C PHE A 222 13.21 -10.08 5.47
N SER A 223 14.49 -10.32 5.77
CA SER A 223 15.04 -11.67 5.92
C SER A 223 15.04 -12.19 7.36
N GLY A 224 14.68 -11.35 8.33
CA GLY A 224 14.58 -11.73 9.74
C GLY A 224 13.19 -12.25 10.13
N SER A 225 13.05 -12.64 11.40
CA SER A 225 11.77 -13.10 11.95
C SER A 225 10.78 -11.93 12.17
N GLU A 226 9.50 -12.23 12.34
CA GLU A 226 8.51 -11.19 12.66
C GLU A 226 8.83 -10.47 13.98
N GLU A 227 9.38 -11.17 14.96
CA GLU A 227 9.80 -10.60 16.23
C GLU A 227 10.98 -9.62 16.06
N GLU A 228 11.90 -9.92 15.16
CA GLU A 228 13.02 -9.02 14.85
C GLU A 228 12.52 -7.70 14.24
N LEU A 229 11.40 -7.73 13.52
CA LEU A 229 10.81 -6.55 12.87
C LEU A 229 10.47 -5.43 13.85
N HIS A 230 10.23 -5.72 15.13
CA HIS A 230 10.05 -4.68 16.15
C HIS A 230 11.20 -3.67 16.24
N TYR A 231 12.38 -4.05 15.78
CA TYR A 231 13.57 -3.22 15.79
C TYR A 231 13.88 -2.56 14.44
N TRP A 232 13.13 -2.92 13.39
CA TRP A 232 13.38 -2.47 12.02
C TRP A 232 12.18 -1.72 11.45
N ILE A 233 12.45 -0.55 10.87
CA ILE A 233 11.47 0.32 10.23
C ILE A 233 12.05 0.74 8.88
N TRP A 234 11.21 0.73 7.84
CA TRP A 234 11.59 1.12 6.50
C TRP A 234 11.94 2.61 6.48
N PRO A 235 13.14 3.00 6.02
CA PRO A 235 13.60 4.39 6.08
C PRO A 235 12.96 5.31 5.04
N GLY A 236 12.15 4.78 4.11
CA GLY A 236 11.74 5.49 2.91
C GLY A 236 12.91 5.71 1.93
N ASP A 237 12.59 6.13 0.70
CA ASP A 237 13.54 6.58 -0.32
C ASP A 237 14.86 5.75 -0.40
N ASP A 238 14.79 4.53 -0.94
CA ASP A 238 15.97 3.82 -1.45
C ASP A 238 15.66 3.29 -2.84
N ASN A 239 15.79 4.20 -3.80
CA ASN A 239 15.71 3.92 -5.22
C ASN A 239 16.71 2.81 -5.61
N ARG A 240 16.16 1.67 -6.04
CA ARG A 240 16.74 0.75 -7.05
C ARG A 240 17.76 -0.29 -6.59
N CYS A 241 18.02 -0.45 -5.30
CA CYS A 241 18.91 -1.50 -4.84
C CYS A 241 18.17 -2.84 -4.70
N ILE A 242 18.69 -3.85 -5.41
CA ILE A 242 18.13 -5.20 -5.55
C ILE A 242 17.84 -5.79 -4.16
N ARG A 243 16.55 -5.85 -3.81
CA ARG A 243 15.98 -6.33 -2.54
C ARG A 243 16.18 -5.32 -1.40
N THR A 244 15.09 -4.72 -0.97
CA THR A 244 15.01 -4.03 0.33
C THR A 244 15.47 -4.92 1.50
N ALA A 245 15.47 -6.26 1.33
CA ALA A 245 16.08 -7.22 2.26
C ALA A 245 17.61 -7.15 2.41
N ARG A 246 18.32 -6.37 1.59
CA ARG A 246 19.77 -6.16 1.74
C ARG A 246 20.13 -4.83 2.39
N TYR A 247 19.16 -3.94 2.56
CA TYR A 247 19.38 -2.60 3.07
C TYR A 247 18.49 -2.37 4.27
N SER A 248 18.96 -2.86 5.41
CA SER A 248 18.65 -2.24 6.69
C SER A 248 19.73 -1.20 7.02
N GLU A 249 19.96 -0.20 6.16
CA GLU A 249 20.84 0.94 6.46
C GLU A 249 19.97 2.13 6.91
N VAL A 250 19.84 2.39 8.22
CA VAL A 250 20.81 3.20 8.99
C VAL A 250 21.12 4.54 8.28
N ARG A 251 20.11 5.42 8.12
CA ARG A 251 20.38 6.83 7.87
C ARG A 251 20.70 7.54 9.20
N LYS A 252 21.97 7.42 9.62
CA LYS A 252 22.82 8.32 10.44
C LYS A 252 22.31 8.98 11.75
N PHE A 253 21.02 9.00 12.08
CA PHE A 253 20.50 9.57 13.33
C PHE A 253 19.24 8.83 13.80
N PRO A 254 19.07 8.57 15.11
CA PRO A 254 17.85 7.98 15.64
C PRO A 254 16.70 8.99 15.51
N HIS A 255 15.72 8.67 14.66
CA HIS A 255 14.53 9.50 14.46
C HIS A 255 13.35 9.05 15.33
N TYR A 256 13.37 7.81 15.82
CA TYR A 256 12.32 7.22 16.65
C TYR A 256 12.91 6.50 17.87
N ASN A 257 12.22 6.59 19.01
CA ASN A 257 12.58 5.84 20.21
C ASN A 257 12.28 4.35 19.98
N GLY A 258 13.32 3.50 19.94
CA GLY A 258 13.20 2.05 19.73
C GLY A 258 14.01 1.49 18.55
N GLN A 259 14.66 2.33 17.75
CA GLN A 259 15.55 1.87 16.67
C GLN A 259 16.87 1.33 17.21
N THR A 260 17.27 0.12 16.81
CA THR A 260 18.62 -0.42 17.09
C THR A 260 19.58 -0.11 15.94
N TYR A 261 20.79 0.35 16.27
CA TYR A 261 21.88 0.62 15.33
C TYR A 261 22.57 -0.69 14.94
N HIS A 262 22.67 -0.98 13.64
CA HIS A 262 23.54 -2.05 13.15
C HIS A 262 24.96 -1.49 13.01
N GLU A 263 25.86 -1.86 13.93
CA GLU A 263 27.29 -1.72 13.69
C GLU A 263 27.70 -2.82 12.72
N ASP A 264 27.94 -2.47 11.45
CA ASP A 264 28.66 -3.37 10.57
C ASP A 264 30.07 -3.56 11.11
N LEU A 265 30.29 -4.69 11.78
CA LEU A 265 31.61 -5.24 12.03
C LEU A 265 32.21 -5.70 10.70
N TRP A 266 32.69 -4.75 9.90
CA TRP A 266 33.58 -5.03 8.79
C TRP A 266 34.93 -5.56 9.35
N ARG A 267 35.08 -6.88 9.33
CA ARG A 267 36.38 -7.58 9.24
C ARG A 267 36.41 -8.43 7.99
#